data_AF-A0A7R8V1U3-F1
#
_entry.id   AF-A0A7R8V1U3-F1
#
_cell.length_a   1.000
_cell.length_b   1.000
_cell.length_c   1.000
_cell.angle_alpha   90.00
_cell.angle_beta   90.00
_cell.angle_gamma   90.00
#
_symmetry.space_group_name_H-M   'P 1'
#
loop_
_entity.id
_entity.type
_entity.pdbx_description
1 polymer ?
#
loop_
_entity_poly.entity_id
_entity_poly.type
_entity_poly.pdbx_seq_one_letter_code
_entity_poly.pdbx_strand_id
1 'polypeptide(L)'
;MEEPPRFRQRSKGFATTALHTGQDPEQWKSRCVVTPIIMSTTFEQPCLDEFGEFIYGRDGNPTRNVLEKCLAHLDGGEYCVTFSSGTGAVMAVVSMLKPKDHLVCSSDLYGGTTYLLR
;
A
#
# COMPACT_ATOMS: atom_id res chain seq x y z
N MET A 1 -34.81 3.54 26.91
CA MET A 1 -34.15 3.27 25.61
C MET A 1 -32.76 3.86 25.71
N GLU A 2 -31.73 3.09 25.39
CA GLU A 2 -30.33 3.54 25.50
C GLU A 2 -29.99 4.44 24.29
N GLU A 3 -29.32 5.57 24.53
CA GLU A 3 -28.91 6.48 23.45
C GLU A 3 -27.89 5.79 22.52
N PRO A 4 -27.98 5.99 21.20
CA PRO A 4 -26.99 5.44 20.28
C PRO A 4 -25.60 6.07 20.52
N PRO A 5 -24.51 5.32 20.24
CA PRO A 5 -23.16 5.81 20.48
C PRO A 5 -22.86 7.05 19.64
N ARG A 6 -22.28 8.09 20.26
CA ARG A 6 -21.88 9.35 19.59
C ARG A 6 -20.80 9.18 18.53
N PHE A 7 -20.01 8.11 18.61
CA PHE A 7 -18.91 7.82 17.69
C PHE A 7 -19.11 6.45 17.04
N ARG A 8 -18.63 6.31 15.81
CA ARG A 8 -18.54 5.01 15.14
C ARG A 8 -17.67 4.08 16.00
N GLN A 9 -18.19 2.91 16.33
CA GLN A 9 -17.40 1.90 17.03
C GLN A 9 -16.27 1.39 16.14
N ARG A 10 -15.10 1.19 16.75
CA ARG A 10 -13.91 0.66 16.06
C ARG A 10 -14.20 -0.73 15.49
N SER A 11 -13.67 -1.01 14.30
CA SER A 11 -13.72 -2.37 13.76
C SER A 11 -13.04 -3.35 14.72
N LYS A 12 -13.70 -4.47 14.97
CA LYS A 12 -13.12 -5.55 15.77
C LYS A 12 -11.84 -6.03 15.07
N GLY A 13 -10.77 -6.25 15.84
CA GLY A 13 -9.52 -6.81 15.31
C GLY A 13 -8.55 -5.82 14.67
N PHE A 14 -8.86 -4.52 14.53
CA PHE A 14 -7.93 -3.56 13.89
C PHE A 14 -6.51 -3.62 14.46
N ALA A 15 -6.36 -3.68 15.80
CA ALA A 15 -5.03 -3.74 16.43
C ALA A 15 -4.28 -5.03 16.06
N THR A 16 -5.00 -6.15 16.00
CA THR A 16 -4.45 -7.44 15.57
C THR A 16 -4.05 -7.40 14.10
N THR A 17 -4.91 -6.86 13.23
CA THR A 17 -4.63 -6.66 11.80
C THR A 17 -3.37 -5.81 11.60
N ALA A 18 -3.26 -4.69 12.31
CA ALA A 18 -2.11 -3.78 12.20
C ALA A 18 -0.77 -4.46 12.58
N LEU A 19 -0.81 -5.49 13.42
CA LEU A 19 0.37 -6.20 13.89
C LEU A 19 0.68 -7.48 13.09
N HIS A 20 -0.33 -8.18 12.58
CA HIS A 20 -0.16 -9.54 12.04
C HIS A 20 -0.38 -9.65 10.53
N THR A 21 -1.17 -8.78 9.92
CA THR A 21 -1.49 -8.95 8.50
C THR A 21 -0.25 -8.81 7.63
N GLY A 22 0.05 -9.86 6.84
CA GLY A 22 1.21 -9.93 5.97
C GLY A 22 2.53 -10.25 6.69
N GLN A 23 2.53 -10.41 8.02
CA GLN A 23 3.73 -10.62 8.84
C GLN A 23 3.99 -12.11 9.14
N ASP A 24 3.41 -13.03 8.36
CA ASP A 24 3.50 -14.48 8.58
C ASP A 24 4.96 -14.96 8.50
N PRO A 25 5.54 -15.54 9.59
CA PRO A 25 6.93 -16.00 9.62
C PRO A 25 7.23 -17.09 8.57
N GLU A 26 6.22 -17.84 8.16
CA GLU A 26 6.27 -18.87 7.11
C GLU A 26 6.76 -18.35 5.76
N GLN A 27 6.61 -17.06 5.49
CA GLN A 27 7.08 -16.43 4.25
C GLN A 27 8.62 -16.42 4.15
N TRP A 28 9.33 -16.59 5.27
CA TRP A 28 10.78 -16.46 5.34
C TRP A 28 11.44 -17.80 5.68
N LYS A 29 12.50 -18.16 4.93
CA LYS A 29 13.30 -19.37 5.23
C LYS A 29 13.83 -19.40 6.67
N SER A 30 14.14 -18.25 7.24
CA SER A 30 14.65 -18.09 8.61
C SER A 30 13.57 -18.14 9.70
N ARG A 31 12.27 -18.10 9.36
CA ARG A 31 11.16 -17.97 10.31
C ARG A 31 11.26 -16.73 11.22
N CYS A 32 11.87 -15.65 10.73
CA CYS A 32 11.94 -14.40 11.48
C CYS A 32 10.54 -13.82 11.71
N VAL A 33 10.28 -13.40 12.95
CA VAL A 33 8.97 -12.86 13.37
C VAL A 33 8.72 -11.46 12.81
N VAL A 34 9.79 -10.69 12.60
CA VAL A 34 9.71 -9.37 11.98
C VAL A 34 10.17 -9.50 10.53
N THR A 35 9.40 -8.91 9.61
CA THR A 35 9.74 -8.87 8.18
C THR A 35 11.14 -8.27 7.97
N PRO A 36 12.03 -8.96 7.24
CA PRO A 36 13.37 -8.45 6.94
C PRO A 36 13.30 -7.27 5.97
N ILE A 37 14.33 -6.41 6.02
CA ILE A 37 14.51 -5.30 5.08
C ILE A 37 15.27 -5.83 3.87
N ILE A 38 14.57 -6.00 2.75
CA ILE A 38 15.15 -6.50 1.51
C ILE A 38 15.60 -5.31 0.65
N MET A 39 16.90 -5.02 0.68
CA MET A 39 17.53 -3.92 -0.07
C MET A 39 18.02 -4.34 -1.46
N SER A 40 17.82 -5.60 -1.86
CA SER A 40 18.20 -6.05 -3.20
C SER A 40 17.35 -5.34 -4.25
N THR A 41 17.99 -4.89 -5.33
CA THR A 41 17.32 -4.27 -6.48
C THR A 41 16.83 -5.29 -7.49
N THR A 42 17.44 -6.47 -7.56
CA THR A 42 17.08 -7.56 -8.49
C THR A 42 17.08 -8.90 -7.78
N PHE A 43 16.48 -9.91 -8.39
CA PHE A 43 16.32 -11.24 -7.81
C PHE A 43 16.70 -12.32 -8.82
N GLU A 44 17.27 -13.43 -8.33
CA GLU A 44 17.62 -14.57 -9.17
C GLU A 44 16.37 -15.13 -9.85
N GLN A 45 16.46 -15.36 -11.16
CA GLN A 45 15.38 -15.92 -11.96
C GLN A 45 15.64 -17.41 -12.24
N PRO A 46 14.61 -18.27 -12.26
CA PRO A 46 14.78 -19.70 -12.54
C PRO A 46 15.44 -19.99 -13.88
N CYS A 47 15.03 -19.28 -14.94
CA CYS A 47 15.59 -19.36 -16.28
C CYS A 47 15.23 -18.09 -17.08
N LEU A 48 15.52 -18.04 -18.38
CA LEU A 48 15.23 -16.89 -19.24
C LEU A 48 13.73 -16.74 -19.59
N ASP A 49 12.99 -17.85 -19.61
CA ASP A 49 11.60 -17.90 -20.05
C ASP A 49 10.59 -17.96 -18.89
N GLU A 50 11.07 -18.10 -17.65
CA GLU A 50 10.26 -18.16 -16.44
C GLU A 50 10.73 -17.11 -15.43
N PHE A 51 9.77 -16.34 -14.90
CA PHE A 51 10.04 -15.31 -13.90
C PHE A 51 9.62 -15.76 -12.51
N GLY A 52 10.46 -15.46 -11.52
CA GLY A 52 10.09 -15.58 -10.12
C GLY A 52 9.08 -14.51 -9.71
N GLU A 53 8.57 -14.60 -8.48
CA GLU A 53 7.62 -13.62 -7.91
C GLU A 53 8.18 -12.19 -7.95
N PHE A 54 9.47 -12.05 -7.68
CA PHE A 54 10.17 -10.78 -7.74
C PHE A 54 11.22 -10.82 -8.84
N ILE A 55 11.24 -9.77 -9.66
CA ILE A 55 12.22 -9.57 -10.73
C ILE A 55 13.09 -8.37 -10.40
N TYR A 56 12.45 -7.21 -10.16
CA TYR A 56 13.13 -5.95 -9.89
C TYR A 56 12.41 -5.18 -8.78
N GLY A 57 13.17 -4.63 -7.83
CA GLY A 57 12.70 -4.02 -6.58
C GLY A 57 11.74 -2.84 -6.77
N ARG A 58 11.83 -2.13 -7.90
CA ARG A 58 10.88 -1.08 -8.26
C ARG A 58 9.50 -1.67 -8.55
N ASP A 59 9.45 -2.78 -9.29
CA ASP A 59 8.21 -3.44 -9.71
C ASP A 59 7.56 -4.19 -8.54
N GLY A 60 8.36 -4.91 -7.74
CA GLY A 60 7.92 -5.63 -6.55
C GLY A 60 9.07 -5.81 -5.55
N ASN A 61 8.78 -5.71 -4.25
CA ASN A 61 9.78 -5.94 -3.20
C ASN A 61 9.13 -6.65 -2.01
N PRO A 62 9.73 -7.72 -1.45
CA PRO A 62 9.10 -8.49 -0.37
C PRO A 62 8.72 -7.64 0.85
N THR A 63 9.60 -6.73 1.28
CA THR A 63 9.33 -5.84 2.43
C THR A 63 8.17 -4.89 2.13
N ARG A 64 8.13 -4.33 0.92
CA ARG A 64 7.07 -3.42 0.49
C ARG A 64 5.72 -4.14 0.35
N ASN A 65 5.71 -5.35 -0.20
CA ASN A 65 4.49 -6.14 -0.36
C ASN A 65 3.83 -6.47 1.00
N VAL A 66 4.62 -6.70 2.05
CA VAL A 66 4.07 -6.88 3.41
C VAL A 66 3.38 -5.61 3.91
N LEU A 67 4.00 -4.45 3.72
CA LEU A 67 3.40 -3.15 4.08
C LEU A 67 2.10 -2.91 3.31
N GLU A 68 2.12 -3.15 1.99
CA GLU A 68 0.95 -2.99 1.11
C GLU A 68 -0.21 -3.92 1.53
N LYS A 69 0.06 -5.19 1.84
CA LYS A 69 -0.97 -6.12 2.35
C LYS A 69 -1.57 -5.64 3.66
N CYS A 70 -0.74 -5.15 4.60
CA CYS A 70 -1.22 -4.64 5.88
C CYS A 70 -2.12 -3.41 5.70
N LEU A 71 -1.66 -2.41 4.94
CA LEU A 71 -2.41 -1.18 4.68
C LEU A 71 -3.72 -1.44 3.95
N ALA A 72 -3.72 -2.30 2.92
CA ALA A 72 -4.94 -2.69 2.21
C ALA A 72 -6.00 -3.22 3.18
N HIS A 73 -5.61 -4.12 4.08
CA HIS A 73 -6.54 -4.72 5.03
C HIS A 73 -7.02 -3.74 6.11
N LEU A 74 -6.16 -2.80 6.54
CA LEU A 74 -6.53 -1.76 7.50
C LEU A 74 -7.57 -0.78 6.93
N ASP A 75 -7.46 -0.43 5.65
CA ASP A 75 -8.43 0.42 4.95
C ASP A 75 -9.66 -0.36 4.44
N GLY A 76 -9.68 -1.69 4.61
CA GLY A 76 -10.74 -2.56 4.08
C GLY A 76 -10.74 -2.67 2.56
N GLY A 77 -9.61 -2.39 1.92
CA GLY A 77 -9.38 -2.55 0.49
C GLY A 77 -8.80 -3.93 0.14
N GLU A 78 -8.90 -4.29 -1.13
CA GLU A 78 -8.29 -5.52 -1.68
C GLU A 78 -6.80 -5.34 -1.97
N TYR A 79 -6.41 -4.12 -2.35
CA TYR A 79 -5.04 -3.78 -2.74
C TYR A 79 -4.60 -2.45 -2.14
N CYS A 80 -3.30 -2.28 -1.98
CA CYS A 80 -2.64 -1.03 -1.63
C CYS A 80 -1.37 -0.91 -2.48
N VAL A 81 -1.00 0.31 -2.84
CA VAL A 81 0.25 0.61 -3.54
C VAL A 81 0.95 1.72 -2.78
N THR A 82 2.22 1.50 -2.44
CA THR A 82 3.02 2.47 -1.69
C THR A 82 3.89 3.30 -2.61
N PHE A 83 4.02 4.59 -2.29
CA PHE A 83 4.77 5.58 -3.06
C PHE A 83 5.80 6.27 -2.19
N SER A 84 6.76 6.95 -2.82
CA SER A 84 7.80 7.71 -2.11
C SER A 84 7.26 8.93 -1.34
N SER A 85 6.05 9.40 -1.65
CA SER A 85 5.37 10.49 -0.95
C SER A 85 3.86 10.51 -1.26
N GLY A 86 3.10 11.29 -0.48
CA GLY A 86 1.69 11.56 -0.77
C GLY A 86 1.48 12.24 -2.14
N THR A 87 2.34 13.19 -2.51
CA THR A 87 2.31 13.82 -3.85
C THR A 87 2.56 12.80 -4.96
N GLY A 88 3.47 11.84 -4.74
CA GLY A 88 3.71 10.75 -5.68
C GLY A 88 2.48 9.86 -5.87
N ALA A 89 1.77 9.55 -4.79
CA ALA A 89 0.51 8.80 -4.86
C ALA A 89 -0.57 9.57 -5.63
N VAL A 90 -0.76 10.86 -5.33
CA VAL A 90 -1.73 11.71 -6.05
C VAL A 90 -1.38 11.80 -7.54
N MET A 91 -0.10 12.01 -7.86
CA MET A 91 0.36 12.09 -9.24
C MET A 91 0.11 10.78 -10.01
N ALA A 92 0.33 9.62 -9.38
CA ALA A 92 0.03 8.33 -10.00
C ALA A 92 -1.45 8.18 -10.33
N VAL A 93 -2.35 8.59 -9.42
CA VAL A 93 -3.80 8.56 -9.66
C VAL A 93 -4.21 9.52 -10.78
N VAL A 94 -3.71 10.75 -10.75
CA VAL A 94 -4.01 11.77 -11.78
C VAL A 94 -3.48 11.35 -13.15
N SER A 95 -2.34 10.66 -13.20
CA SER A 95 -1.73 10.18 -14.45
C SER A 95 -2.56 9.09 -15.15
N MET A 96 -3.59 8.54 -14.48
CA MET A 96 -4.55 7.63 -15.12
C MET A 96 -5.60 8.37 -15.97
N LEU A 97 -5.75 9.68 -15.79
CA LEU A 97 -6.64 10.52 -16.58
C LEU A 97 -6.07 10.76 -17.98
N LYS A 98 -6.95 11.05 -18.93
CA LYS A 98 -6.60 11.41 -20.31
C LYS A 98 -6.77 12.91 -20.54
N PRO A 99 -6.09 13.47 -21.56
CA PRO A 99 -6.35 14.85 -21.96
C PRO A 99 -7.83 15.09 -22.22
N LYS A 100 -8.36 16.19 -21.67
CA LYS A 100 -9.77 16.62 -21.68
C LYS A 100 -10.69 15.92 -20.66
N ASP A 101 -10.19 15.02 -19.83
CA ASP A 101 -10.94 14.56 -18.66
C ASP A 101 -11.13 15.71 -17.66
N HIS A 102 -12.21 15.65 -16.88
CA HIS A 102 -12.56 16.67 -15.89
C HIS A 102 -12.47 16.09 -14.48
N LEU A 103 -11.66 16.72 -13.62
CA LEU A 103 -11.46 16.33 -12.23
C LEU A 103 -12.23 17.26 -11.29
N VAL A 104 -13.04 16.70 -10.39
CA VAL A 104 -13.69 17.44 -9.30
C VAL A 104 -12.94 17.17 -8.00
N CYS A 105 -12.60 18.23 -7.27
CA CYS A 105 -11.93 18.12 -5.97
C CYS A 105 -12.61 18.99 -4.92
N SER A 106 -12.30 18.72 -3.64
CA SER A 106 -12.69 19.60 -2.53
C SER A 106 -12.21 21.03 -2.78
N SER A 107 -12.97 22.02 -2.31
CA SER A 107 -12.57 23.43 -2.33
C SER A 107 -11.44 23.74 -1.35
N ASP A 108 -11.26 22.87 -0.34
CA ASP A 108 -10.21 22.95 0.66
C ASP A 108 -9.36 21.68 0.60
N LEU A 109 -8.13 21.82 0.09
CA LEU A 109 -7.16 20.76 -0.11
C LEU A 109 -5.82 21.16 0.50
N TYR A 110 -4.99 20.17 0.78
CA TYR A 110 -3.57 20.42 1.05
C TYR A 110 -2.96 21.25 -0.10
N GLY A 111 -2.25 22.34 0.26
CA GLY A 111 -1.75 23.33 -0.71
C GLY A 111 -0.87 22.74 -1.82
N GLY A 112 -0.06 21.71 -1.52
CA GLY A 112 0.73 21.02 -2.54
C GLY A 112 -0.11 20.27 -3.57
N THR A 113 -1.27 19.73 -3.16
CA THR A 113 -2.24 19.10 -4.08
C THR A 113 -2.90 20.15 -4.96
N THR A 114 -3.27 21.31 -4.40
CA THR A 114 -3.81 22.43 -5.18
C THR A 114 -2.81 22.93 -6.22
N TYR A 115 -1.52 22.99 -5.87
CA TYR A 115 -0.46 23.38 -6.80
C TYR A 115 -0.22 22.33 -7.89
N LEU A 116 -0.29 21.03 -7.56
CA LEU A 116 -0.12 19.96 -8.54
C LEU A 116 -1.23 19.92 -9.61
N LEU A 117 -2.47 20.26 -9.22
CA LEU A 117 -3.66 20.13 -10.07
C LEU A 117 -3.98 21.37 -10.91
N ARG A 118 -3.23 22.47 -10.75
CA ARG A 118 -3.46 23.76 -11.43
C ARG A 118 -2.30 24.13 -12.33
#